data_AF-A0A7W1EV71-F1
#
_entry.id   AF-A0A7W1EV71-F1
#
_cell.length_a   1.000
_cell.length_b   1.000
_cell.length_c   1.000
_cell.angle_alpha   90.00
_cell.angle_beta   90.00
_cell.angle_gamma   90.00
#
_symmetry.space_group_name_H-M   'P 1'
#
loop_
_entity.id
_entity.type
_entity.pdbx_description
1 polymer ?
#
loop_
_entity_poly.entity_id
_entity_poly.type
_entity_poly.pdbx_seq_one_letter_code
_entity_poly.pdbx_strand_id
1 'polypeptide(L)'
;MALGKVESIDPVTPAKGTIKEDESEQVYPYEDKNFPSTGLKVGDPCTYTIDYSAENPVATDLKAYIPTEREITTVVEGPLTINTGETLKIKKGGMVKGNVTINNAILIIEDTGAVEGEVIANEQGNCVIRKGGMVKGNVTFNNGCTLKIVNKGNVKGNVTISSGNRFIVGNDNGGGTIMGSITVAKIRKVNITGTSVINCGA
;
A
#
# COMPACT_ATOMS: atom_id res chain seq x y z
N MET A 1 8.79 8.02 6.01
CA MET A 1 8.09 7.86 7.29
C MET A 1 7.10 6.76 7.07
N ALA A 2 7.20 5.65 7.77
CA ALA A 2 6.34 4.49 7.56
C ALA A 2 5.07 4.58 8.43
N LEU A 3 4.06 3.79 8.05
CA LEU A 3 2.79 3.65 8.75
C LEU A 3 2.67 2.27 9.39
N GLY A 4 2.02 2.21 10.53
CA GLY A 4 1.77 0.96 11.23
C GLY A 4 0.93 1.13 12.46
N LYS A 5 0.84 0.06 13.25
CA LYS A 5 0.12 0.05 14.52
C LYS A 5 1.04 -0.43 15.63
N VAL A 6 0.85 0.11 16.82
CA VAL A 6 1.50 -0.44 18.01
C VAL A 6 0.96 -1.86 18.23
N GLU A 7 1.84 -2.85 18.12
CA GLU A 7 1.47 -4.26 18.25
C GLU A 7 1.66 -4.74 19.69
N SER A 8 2.74 -4.32 20.35
CA SER A 8 3.00 -4.61 21.75
C SER A 8 3.72 -3.47 22.44
N ILE A 9 3.53 -3.36 23.75
CA ILE A 9 4.23 -2.42 24.64
C ILE A 9 4.80 -3.25 25.79
N ASP A 10 6.08 -3.08 26.11
CA ASP A 10 6.69 -3.71 27.28
C ASP A 10 6.01 -3.17 28.56
N PRO A 11 5.47 -4.04 29.43
CA PRO A 11 4.69 -3.62 30.59
C PRO A 11 5.54 -2.96 31.69
N VAL A 12 6.86 -3.17 31.68
CA VAL A 12 7.81 -2.59 32.65
C VAL A 12 8.46 -1.34 32.07
N THR A 13 8.73 -1.34 30.77
CA THR A 13 9.44 -0.25 30.07
C THR A 13 8.65 0.23 28.85
N PRO A 14 7.64 1.11 29.01
CA PRO A 14 6.76 1.51 27.90
C PRO A 14 7.48 2.17 26.71
N ALA A 15 8.73 2.62 26.90
CA ALA A 15 9.61 3.07 25.82
C ALA A 15 10.06 1.96 24.85
N LYS A 16 9.70 0.69 25.12
CA LYS A 16 10.02 -0.48 24.30
C LYS A 16 8.76 -1.24 23.92
N GLY A 17 8.80 -1.88 22.76
CA GLY A 17 7.72 -2.72 22.28
C GLY A 17 7.89 -3.08 20.81
N THR A 18 6.79 -3.38 20.13
CA THR A 18 6.78 -3.67 18.70
C THR A 18 5.72 -2.88 17.96
N ILE A 19 6.00 -2.57 16.71
CA ILE A 19 5.05 -2.03 15.75
C ILE A 19 4.85 -3.04 14.62
N LYS A 20 3.62 -3.14 14.11
CA LYS A 20 3.31 -3.90 12.90
C LYS A 20 3.13 -2.92 11.74
N GLU A 21 3.99 -3.02 10.73
CA GLU A 21 3.95 -2.17 9.54
C GLU A 21 2.71 -2.47 8.68
N ASP A 22 1.95 -1.43 8.30
CA ASP A 22 0.69 -1.60 7.57
C ASP A 22 0.92 -2.16 6.15
N GLU A 23 2.02 -1.79 5.50
CA GLU A 23 2.34 -2.18 4.12
C GLU A 23 2.64 -3.68 4.00
N SER A 24 3.41 -4.16 4.97
CA SER A 24 4.17 -5.37 4.84
C SER A 24 3.82 -6.42 5.90
N GLU A 25 3.06 -6.02 6.91
CA GLU A 25 2.79 -6.80 8.12
C GLU A 25 4.05 -7.24 8.87
N GLN A 26 5.22 -6.71 8.50
CA GLN A 26 6.46 -6.93 9.21
C GLN A 26 6.40 -6.25 10.56
N VAL A 27 6.98 -6.93 11.55
CA VAL A 27 7.05 -6.44 12.91
C VAL A 27 8.44 -5.86 13.12
N TYR A 28 8.51 -4.62 13.61
CA TYR A 28 9.76 -3.98 14.01
C TYR A 28 9.74 -3.70 15.51
N PRO A 29 10.84 -3.98 16.24
CA PRO A 29 10.99 -3.48 17.60
C PRO A 29 11.12 -1.96 17.59
N TYR A 30 10.60 -1.30 18.61
CA TYR A 30 10.87 0.12 18.86
C TYR A 30 11.58 0.33 20.19
N GLU A 31 12.44 1.34 20.23
CA GLU A 31 13.05 1.86 21.46
C GLU A 31 12.99 3.40 21.39
N ASP A 32 11.89 3.96 21.88
CA ASP A 32 11.59 5.39 21.80
C ASP A 32 11.30 5.96 23.19
N LYS A 33 12.24 6.77 23.69
CA LYS A 33 12.14 7.42 25.00
C LYS A 33 10.94 8.36 25.11
N ASN A 34 10.44 8.87 23.99
CA ASN A 34 9.29 9.76 23.94
C ASN A 34 7.96 8.99 23.86
N PHE A 35 7.96 7.68 23.57
CA PHE A 35 6.75 6.88 23.46
C PHE A 35 5.76 7.06 24.63
N PRO A 36 6.18 7.07 25.91
CA PRO A 36 5.24 7.26 27.03
C PRO A 36 4.47 8.58 27.00
N SER A 37 4.99 9.60 26.30
CA SER A 37 4.36 10.91 26.15
C SER A 37 3.43 11.02 24.94
N THR A 38 3.46 10.04 24.02
CA THR A 38 2.66 10.06 22.79
C THR A 38 1.18 9.77 23.03
N GLY A 39 0.84 9.12 24.14
CA GLY A 39 -0.51 8.62 24.42
C GLY A 39 -0.91 7.38 23.60
N LEU A 40 -0.02 6.84 22.78
CA LEU A 40 -0.24 5.63 21.98
C LEU A 40 -0.46 4.39 22.87
N LYS A 41 -1.42 3.57 22.47
CA LYS A 41 -1.77 2.29 23.09
C LYS A 41 -1.64 1.16 22.08
N VAL A 42 -1.60 -0.09 22.57
CA VAL A 42 -1.67 -1.27 21.70
C VAL A 42 -2.91 -1.17 20.80
N GLY A 43 -2.70 -1.31 19.49
CA GLY A 43 -3.71 -1.17 18.45
C GLY A 43 -3.78 0.22 17.81
N ASP A 44 -3.19 1.25 18.43
CA ASP A 44 -3.26 2.61 17.90
C ASP A 44 -2.40 2.75 16.63
N PRO A 45 -2.93 3.42 15.59
CA PRO A 45 -2.18 3.78 14.40
C PRO A 45 -1.12 4.84 14.70
N CYS A 46 0.05 4.66 14.10
CA CYS A 46 1.19 5.54 14.31
C CYS A 46 2.02 5.71 13.04
N THR A 47 2.76 6.80 12.99
CA THR A 47 3.87 6.99 12.06
C THR A 47 5.20 6.76 12.77
N TYR A 48 6.21 6.33 12.02
CA TYR A 48 7.56 6.09 12.54
C TYR A 48 8.62 6.18 11.44
N THR A 49 9.89 6.15 11.83
CA THR A 49 11.04 6.00 10.95
C THR A 49 11.75 4.70 11.28
N ILE A 50 12.15 3.94 10.25
CA ILE A 50 12.97 2.74 10.44
C ILE A 50 14.43 3.16 10.36
N ASP A 51 15.17 2.93 11.43
CA ASP A 51 16.62 3.01 11.43
C ASP A 51 17.19 1.67 10.96
N TYR A 52 17.87 1.70 9.81
CA TYR A 52 18.53 0.55 9.19
C TYR A 52 20.05 0.52 9.50
N SER A 53 20.54 1.32 10.44
CA SER A 53 21.97 1.39 10.79
C SER A 53 22.49 0.12 11.51
N ALA A 54 21.60 -0.65 12.13
CA ALA A 54 21.91 -1.92 12.79
C ALA A 54 21.44 -3.13 11.96
N GLU A 55 21.99 -4.31 12.26
CA GLU A 55 21.59 -5.58 11.63
C GLU A 55 20.10 -5.88 11.80
N ASN A 56 19.54 -5.52 12.97
CA ASN A 56 18.12 -5.58 13.25
C ASN A 56 17.53 -4.15 13.21
N PRO A 57 16.74 -3.81 12.18
CA PRO A 57 16.16 -2.47 12.07
C PRO A 57 15.21 -2.17 13.22
N VAL A 58 15.26 -0.92 13.71
CA VAL A 58 14.43 -0.44 14.83
C VAL A 58 13.53 0.72 14.41
N ALA A 59 12.31 0.74 14.90
CA ALA A 59 11.39 1.86 14.71
C ALA A 59 11.67 2.98 15.73
N THR A 60 11.65 4.22 15.24
CA THR A 60 11.97 5.45 15.99
C THR A 60 11.02 6.58 15.62
N ASP A 61 10.96 7.64 16.42
CA ASP A 61 10.11 8.83 16.21
C ASP A 61 8.62 8.46 16.08
N LEU A 62 8.12 7.65 17.02
CA LEU A 62 6.74 7.17 17.00
C LEU A 62 5.80 8.33 17.32
N LYS A 63 4.81 8.54 16.45
CA LYS A 63 3.81 9.59 16.62
C LYS A 63 2.42 9.03 16.37
N ALA A 64 1.45 9.49 17.17
CA ALA A 64 0.06 9.19 16.92
C ALA A 64 -0.36 9.71 15.55
N TYR A 65 -1.11 8.89 14.84
CA TYR A 65 -1.66 9.23 13.54
C TYR A 65 -3.15 8.88 13.52
N ILE A 66 -3.97 9.65 12.81
CA ILE A 66 -5.40 9.38 12.65
C ILE A 66 -5.64 9.03 11.18
N PRO A 67 -5.77 7.73 10.84
CA PRO A 67 -6.12 7.31 9.50
C PRO A 67 -7.45 7.89 9.07
N THR A 68 -7.48 8.50 7.90
CA THR A 68 -8.71 8.90 7.24
C THR A 68 -9.05 7.89 6.17
N GLU A 69 -10.33 7.55 6.07
CA GLU A 69 -10.83 6.68 5.02
C GLU A 69 -11.89 7.41 4.22
N ARG A 70 -11.77 7.36 2.89
CA ARG A 70 -12.76 7.88 1.95
C ARG A 70 -13.17 6.80 0.98
N GLU A 71 -14.45 6.73 0.68
CA GLU A 71 -15.00 5.84 -0.33
C GLU A 71 -15.53 6.61 -1.53
N ILE A 72 -15.28 6.10 -2.73
CA ILE A 72 -15.87 6.56 -3.99
C ILE A 72 -16.80 5.46 -4.50
N THR A 73 -18.08 5.78 -4.59
CA THR A 73 -19.16 4.90 -5.08
C THR A 73 -19.91 5.48 -6.27
N THR A 74 -19.47 6.64 -6.77
CA THR A 74 -19.96 7.33 -7.96
C THR A 74 -18.79 7.78 -8.84
N VAL A 75 -19.10 8.33 -10.01
CA VAL A 75 -18.07 8.88 -10.91
C VAL A 75 -17.51 10.19 -10.33
N VAL A 76 -16.19 10.30 -10.29
CA VAL A 76 -15.43 11.50 -9.95
C VAL A 76 -14.56 11.85 -11.17
N GLU A 77 -14.64 13.10 -11.60
CA GLU A 77 -13.87 13.62 -12.74
C GLU A 77 -12.62 14.35 -12.24
N GLY A 78 -11.51 14.21 -12.96
CA GLY A 78 -10.25 14.89 -12.67
C GLY A 78 -9.27 14.06 -11.81
N PRO A 79 -8.04 14.58 -11.63
CA PRO A 79 -7.00 13.88 -10.89
C PRO A 79 -7.29 13.86 -9.38
N LEU A 80 -6.86 12.80 -8.71
CA LEU A 80 -6.88 12.69 -7.26
C LEU A 80 -5.47 12.48 -6.71
N THR A 81 -5.18 13.11 -5.58
CA THR A 81 -3.98 12.83 -4.78
C THR A 81 -4.43 12.38 -3.41
N ILE A 82 -3.83 11.30 -2.92
CA ILE A 82 -3.98 10.81 -1.56
C ILE A 82 -2.61 10.77 -0.89
N ASN A 83 -2.56 11.27 0.34
CA ASN A 83 -1.33 11.55 1.08
C ASN A 83 -1.21 10.65 2.31
N THR A 84 -0.09 10.80 3.02
CA THR A 84 0.31 9.94 4.14
C THR A 84 -0.85 9.60 5.06
N GLY A 85 -1.13 8.30 5.13
CA GLY A 85 -2.10 7.67 6.02
C GLY A 85 -3.57 7.80 5.61
N GLU A 86 -3.85 8.47 4.49
CA GLU A 86 -5.16 8.39 3.87
C GLU A 86 -5.35 7.01 3.22
N THR A 87 -6.56 6.46 3.36
CA THR A 87 -7.02 5.31 2.59
C THR A 87 -8.16 5.72 1.69
N LEU A 88 -8.01 5.52 0.38
CA LEU A 88 -9.07 5.70 -0.61
C LEU A 88 -9.55 4.34 -1.10
N LYS A 89 -10.85 4.10 -0.97
CA LYS A 89 -11.52 2.93 -1.55
C LYS A 89 -12.37 3.34 -2.74
N ILE A 90 -12.14 2.76 -3.89
CA ILE A 90 -13.02 2.89 -5.06
C ILE A 90 -13.80 1.59 -5.17
N LYS A 91 -15.11 1.67 -4.94
CA LYS A 91 -16.00 0.50 -4.82
C LYS A 91 -17.01 0.46 -5.97
N LYS A 92 -17.95 -0.48 -5.90
CA LYS A 92 -19.06 -0.63 -6.86
C LYS A 92 -19.73 0.71 -7.17
N GLY A 93 -19.84 1.03 -8.46
CA GLY A 93 -20.38 2.30 -8.96
C GLY A 93 -19.37 3.46 -8.97
N GLY A 94 -18.28 3.32 -8.22
CA GLY A 94 -17.19 4.28 -8.13
C GLY A 94 -16.26 4.22 -9.34
N MET A 95 -15.97 5.38 -9.92
CA MET A 95 -15.01 5.51 -11.00
C MET A 95 -14.28 6.83 -10.88
N VAL A 96 -12.95 6.81 -10.94
CA VAL A 96 -12.16 8.04 -11.09
C VAL A 96 -11.74 8.17 -12.54
N LYS A 97 -12.18 9.24 -13.22
CA LYS A 97 -11.74 9.58 -14.56
C LYS A 97 -10.64 10.63 -14.49
N GLY A 98 -9.42 10.15 -14.38
CA GLY A 98 -8.24 10.96 -14.10
C GLY A 98 -7.18 10.15 -13.37
N ASN A 99 -5.99 10.73 -13.25
CA ASN A 99 -4.88 10.06 -12.61
C ASN A 99 -5.07 10.03 -11.08
N VAL A 100 -4.66 8.94 -10.45
CA VAL A 100 -4.62 8.83 -8.97
C VAL A 100 -3.16 8.75 -8.53
N THR A 101 -2.73 9.74 -7.74
CA THR A 101 -1.40 9.78 -7.13
C THR A 101 -1.48 9.36 -5.66
N ILE A 102 -0.63 8.44 -5.25
CA ILE A 102 -0.57 7.84 -3.92
C ILE A 102 0.79 8.22 -3.31
N ASN A 103 0.79 9.08 -2.29
CA ASN A 103 2.00 9.47 -1.57
C ASN A 103 1.94 8.88 -0.16
N ASN A 104 2.64 7.76 0.08
CA ASN A 104 2.62 7.08 1.38
C ASN A 104 1.21 6.76 1.92
N ALA A 105 0.30 6.47 1.01
CA ALA A 105 -1.13 6.31 1.26
C ALA A 105 -1.59 4.93 0.77
N ILE A 106 -2.87 4.61 0.97
CA ILE A 106 -3.45 3.34 0.51
C ILE A 106 -4.57 3.60 -0.49
N LEU A 107 -4.42 3.09 -1.71
CA LEU A 107 -5.48 2.97 -2.68
C LEU A 107 -5.99 1.52 -2.72
N ILE A 108 -7.29 1.33 -2.55
CA ILE A 108 -7.96 0.04 -2.73
C ILE A 108 -9.02 0.21 -3.82
N ILE A 109 -8.86 -0.51 -4.92
CA ILE A 109 -9.85 -0.57 -6.00
C ILE A 109 -10.51 -1.95 -5.91
N GLU A 110 -11.77 -1.98 -5.53
CA GLU A 110 -12.48 -3.23 -5.25
C GLU A 110 -13.93 -3.25 -5.69
N ASP A 111 -14.54 -4.43 -5.67
CA ASP A 111 -15.95 -4.64 -5.93
C ASP A 111 -16.42 -3.98 -7.23
N THR A 112 -15.63 -4.11 -8.30
CA THR A 112 -15.84 -3.50 -9.63
C THR A 112 -15.65 -1.98 -9.73
N GLY A 113 -15.14 -1.32 -8.70
CA GLY A 113 -14.66 0.06 -8.78
C GLY A 113 -13.53 0.22 -9.79
N ALA A 114 -13.36 1.44 -10.32
CA ALA A 114 -12.43 1.67 -11.43
C ALA A 114 -11.63 2.98 -11.34
N VAL A 115 -10.43 2.96 -11.91
CA VAL A 115 -9.70 4.16 -12.34
C VAL A 115 -9.55 4.12 -13.86
N GLU A 116 -9.98 5.17 -14.53
CA GLU A 116 -9.73 5.45 -15.95
C GLU A 116 -8.69 6.57 -16.04
N GLY A 117 -7.42 6.16 -16.11
CA GLY A 117 -6.27 7.03 -15.93
C GLY A 117 -5.11 6.29 -15.30
N GLU A 118 -4.02 7.01 -15.09
CA GLU A 118 -2.79 6.46 -14.54
C GLU A 118 -2.89 6.35 -13.01
N VAL A 119 -2.32 5.29 -12.44
CA VAL A 119 -2.12 5.18 -10.99
C VAL A 119 -0.63 5.28 -10.68
N ILE A 120 -0.25 6.27 -9.89
CA ILE A 120 1.15 6.58 -9.59
C ILE A 120 1.36 6.48 -8.08
N ALA A 121 2.14 5.50 -7.63
CA ALA A 121 2.50 5.33 -6.24
C ALA A 121 3.92 5.82 -5.96
N ASN A 122 4.06 6.66 -4.95
CA ASN A 122 5.29 7.26 -4.46
C ASN A 122 5.45 6.98 -2.97
N GLU A 123 6.70 7.05 -2.50
CA GLU A 123 7.04 7.12 -1.07
C GLU A 123 6.32 6.08 -0.22
N GLN A 124 6.52 4.79 -0.53
CA GLN A 124 5.87 3.68 0.19
C GLN A 124 4.34 3.59 0.00
N GLY A 125 3.82 4.21 -1.06
CA GLY A 125 2.41 4.11 -1.43
C GLY A 125 1.96 2.68 -1.75
N ASN A 126 0.72 2.36 -1.36
CA ASN A 126 0.14 1.03 -1.47
C ASN A 126 -1.02 1.05 -2.46
N CYS A 127 -0.99 0.18 -3.46
CA CYS A 127 -2.12 -0.02 -4.37
C CYS A 127 -2.59 -1.46 -4.32
N VAL A 128 -3.87 -1.66 -4.03
CA VAL A 128 -4.52 -2.97 -3.97
C VAL A 128 -5.70 -2.99 -4.94
N ILE A 129 -5.62 -3.84 -5.96
CA ILE A 129 -6.66 -4.03 -6.96
C ILE A 129 -7.22 -5.44 -6.76
N ARG A 130 -8.49 -5.54 -6.35
CA ARG A 130 -9.08 -6.82 -5.96
C ARG A 130 -10.57 -6.92 -6.25
N LYS A 131 -11.16 -8.10 -6.11
CA LYS A 131 -12.61 -8.34 -6.23
C LYS A 131 -13.22 -7.73 -7.49
N GLY A 132 -12.54 -7.88 -8.63
CA GLY A 132 -12.98 -7.29 -9.91
C GLY A 132 -12.72 -5.80 -10.09
N GLY A 133 -12.07 -5.12 -9.13
CA GLY A 133 -11.59 -3.75 -9.29
C GLY A 133 -10.63 -3.62 -10.47
N MET A 134 -10.61 -2.43 -11.09
CA MET A 134 -9.93 -2.22 -12.37
C MET A 134 -9.14 -0.92 -12.45
N VAL A 135 -7.98 -0.97 -13.10
CA VAL A 135 -7.30 0.22 -13.64
C VAL A 135 -7.28 0.11 -15.16
N LYS A 136 -7.75 1.14 -15.86
CA LYS A 136 -7.62 1.34 -17.31
C LYS A 136 -6.63 2.47 -17.56
N GLY A 137 -5.36 2.11 -17.67
CA GLY A 137 -4.22 3.02 -17.66
C GLY A 137 -3.00 2.31 -17.09
N ASN A 138 -1.83 2.94 -17.12
CA ASN A 138 -0.64 2.32 -16.53
C ASN A 138 -0.63 2.50 -15.01
N VAL A 139 0.13 1.63 -14.36
CA VAL A 139 0.39 1.69 -12.94
C VAL A 139 1.90 1.82 -12.73
N THR A 140 2.33 2.90 -12.10
CA THR A 140 3.75 3.18 -11.84
C THR A 140 4.03 3.16 -10.34
N PHE A 141 5.00 2.36 -9.92
CA PHE A 141 5.48 2.27 -8.54
C PHE A 141 6.89 2.80 -8.43
N ASN A 142 7.02 3.88 -7.69
CA ASN A 142 8.30 4.47 -7.34
C ASN A 142 8.77 3.90 -6.00
N ASN A 143 9.52 4.69 -5.23
CA ASN A 143 10.30 4.26 -4.09
C ASN A 143 9.48 3.57 -2.97
N GLY A 144 9.83 2.35 -2.60
CA GLY A 144 9.31 1.61 -1.45
C GLY A 144 7.86 1.12 -1.59
N CYS A 145 7.24 1.26 -2.76
CA CYS A 145 5.81 1.06 -2.89
C CYS A 145 5.41 -0.43 -2.99
N THR A 146 4.14 -0.74 -2.72
CA THR A 146 3.57 -2.09 -2.85
C THR A 146 2.39 -2.11 -3.83
N LEU A 147 2.40 -3.10 -4.74
CA LEU A 147 1.27 -3.41 -5.62
C LEU A 147 0.75 -4.81 -5.34
N LYS A 148 -0.57 -4.94 -5.15
CA LYS A 148 -1.28 -6.21 -5.10
C LYS A 148 -2.41 -6.23 -6.13
N ILE A 149 -2.39 -7.18 -7.06
CA ILE A 149 -3.47 -7.43 -8.02
C ILE A 149 -3.95 -8.86 -7.79
N VAL A 150 -5.08 -9.02 -7.10
CA VAL A 150 -5.50 -10.34 -6.57
C VAL A 150 -7.00 -10.52 -6.74
N ASN A 151 -7.52 -11.75 -6.59
CA ASN A 151 -8.95 -12.02 -6.56
C ASN A 151 -9.73 -11.29 -7.69
N LYS A 152 -9.38 -11.56 -8.95
CA LYS A 152 -9.97 -10.94 -10.16
C LYS A 152 -9.68 -9.44 -10.33
N GLY A 153 -8.76 -8.85 -9.56
CA GLY A 153 -8.25 -7.51 -9.83
C GLY A 153 -7.62 -7.42 -11.22
N ASN A 154 -7.77 -6.29 -11.89
CA ASN A 154 -7.40 -6.14 -13.30
C ASN A 154 -6.66 -4.82 -13.57
N VAL A 155 -5.54 -4.90 -14.28
CA VAL A 155 -4.86 -3.74 -14.87
C VAL A 155 -4.86 -3.89 -16.39
N LYS A 156 -5.46 -2.93 -17.07
CA LYS A 156 -5.43 -2.78 -18.53
C LYS A 156 -4.48 -1.64 -18.89
N GLY A 157 -3.20 -1.97 -18.97
CA GLY A 157 -2.09 -1.05 -19.14
C GLY A 157 -0.80 -1.66 -18.63
N ASN A 158 0.29 -0.90 -18.73
CA ASN A 158 1.60 -1.36 -18.30
C ASN A 158 1.75 -1.22 -16.78
N VAL A 159 2.57 -2.08 -16.18
CA VAL A 159 3.01 -1.94 -14.80
C VAL A 159 4.51 -1.63 -14.81
N THR A 160 4.90 -0.47 -14.28
CA THR A 160 6.30 -0.06 -14.16
C THR A 160 6.68 0.03 -12.70
N ILE A 161 7.73 -0.68 -12.29
CA ILE A 161 8.25 -0.68 -10.92
C ILE A 161 9.68 -0.16 -10.95
N SER A 162 9.86 1.09 -10.57
CA SER A 162 11.18 1.73 -10.47
C SER A 162 11.96 1.22 -9.26
N SER A 163 11.31 1.14 -8.09
CA SER A 163 11.92 0.62 -6.85
C SER A 163 10.86 0.24 -5.82
N GLY A 164 10.31 -0.97 -5.87
CA GLY A 164 9.22 -1.40 -4.98
C GLY A 164 9.67 -2.27 -3.79
N ASN A 165 8.81 -2.33 -2.77
CA ASN A 165 8.90 -3.31 -1.70
C ASN A 165 8.34 -4.66 -2.17
N ARG A 166 7.07 -4.69 -2.62
CA ARG A 166 6.42 -5.95 -3.02
C ARG A 166 5.54 -5.77 -4.25
N PHE A 167 5.66 -6.73 -5.16
CA PHE A 167 4.78 -6.87 -6.31
C PHE A 167 4.10 -8.23 -6.26
N ILE A 168 2.78 -8.23 -6.12
CA ILE A 168 1.99 -9.45 -5.91
C ILE A 168 0.89 -9.51 -6.97
N VAL A 169 0.87 -10.61 -7.74
CA VAL A 169 -0.21 -10.94 -8.66
C VAL A 169 -0.79 -12.30 -8.24
N GLY A 170 -2.01 -12.26 -7.71
CA GLY A 170 -2.72 -13.39 -7.15
C GLY A 170 -2.34 -13.77 -5.72
N ASN A 171 -3.24 -14.51 -5.07
CA ASN A 171 -3.08 -15.11 -3.74
C ASN A 171 -4.05 -16.29 -3.60
N ASP A 172 -4.21 -16.81 -2.37
CA ASP A 172 -5.12 -17.93 -2.05
C ASP A 172 -6.60 -17.63 -2.37
N ASN A 173 -6.96 -16.35 -2.50
CA ASN A 173 -8.32 -15.91 -2.84
C ASN A 173 -8.51 -15.73 -4.37
N GLY A 174 -7.50 -16.06 -5.18
CA GLY A 174 -7.57 -16.02 -6.65
C GLY A 174 -6.55 -15.09 -7.30
N GLY A 175 -6.36 -15.28 -8.61
CA GLY A 175 -5.38 -14.57 -9.42
C GLY A 175 -5.72 -13.12 -9.73
N GLY A 176 -4.72 -12.36 -10.14
CA GLY A 176 -4.87 -11.05 -10.77
C GLY A 176 -4.69 -11.13 -12.28
N THR A 177 -5.12 -10.09 -13.00
CA THR A 177 -4.90 -9.96 -14.45
C THR A 177 -4.15 -8.69 -14.76
N ILE A 178 -3.09 -8.79 -15.57
CA ILE A 178 -2.40 -7.66 -16.18
C ILE A 178 -2.46 -7.84 -17.70
N MET A 179 -3.02 -6.85 -18.40
CA MET A 179 -3.09 -6.78 -19.86
C MET A 179 -2.17 -5.65 -20.33
N GLY A 180 -0.89 -5.96 -20.47
CA GLY A 180 0.17 -5.00 -20.76
C GLY A 180 1.53 -5.55 -20.34
N SER A 181 2.57 -4.74 -20.50
CA SER A 181 3.93 -5.12 -20.09
C SER A 181 4.14 -4.93 -18.58
N ILE A 182 5.11 -5.65 -18.04
CA ILE A 182 5.61 -5.46 -16.68
C ILE A 182 7.09 -5.14 -16.78
N THR A 183 7.48 -3.94 -16.33
CA THR A 183 8.88 -3.52 -16.25
C THR A 183 9.27 -3.37 -14.79
N VAL A 184 10.35 -4.04 -14.37
CA VAL A 184 10.84 -4.01 -13.00
C VAL A 184 12.32 -3.65 -12.98
N ALA A 185 12.66 -2.51 -12.39
CA ALA A 185 14.05 -2.09 -12.20
C ALA A 185 14.61 -2.58 -10.86
N LYS A 186 13.91 -2.34 -9.75
CA LYS A 186 14.29 -2.81 -8.40
C LYS A 186 13.05 -3.24 -7.62
N ILE A 187 13.10 -4.42 -7.01
CA ILE A 187 12.00 -4.96 -6.20
C ILE A 187 12.56 -5.88 -5.10
N ARG A 188 12.05 -5.78 -3.87
CA ARG A 188 12.48 -6.70 -2.80
C ARG A 188 11.84 -8.08 -2.93
N LYS A 189 10.56 -8.13 -3.31
CA LYS A 189 9.83 -9.41 -3.46
C LYS A 189 8.81 -9.35 -4.60
N VAL A 190 8.81 -10.41 -5.41
CA VAL A 190 7.77 -10.70 -6.41
C VAL A 190 7.06 -11.98 -6.00
N ASN A 191 5.73 -11.99 -6.06
CA ASN A 191 4.92 -13.19 -5.92
C ASN A 191 3.86 -13.23 -7.01
N ILE A 192 3.89 -14.23 -7.88
CA ILE A 192 2.90 -14.42 -8.95
C ILE A 192 2.38 -15.84 -8.83
N THR A 193 1.07 -15.99 -8.56
CA THR A 193 0.45 -17.31 -8.41
C THR A 193 -0.01 -17.88 -9.75
N GLY A 194 -0.11 -19.20 -9.87
CA GLY A 194 -0.52 -19.89 -11.11
C GLY A 194 -1.97 -19.60 -11.57
N THR A 195 -2.78 -18.94 -10.74
CA THR A 195 -4.12 -18.47 -11.10
C THR A 195 -4.12 -17.09 -11.76
N SER A 196 -2.97 -16.42 -11.80
CA SER A 196 -2.81 -15.09 -12.39
C SER A 196 -2.60 -15.15 -13.89
N VAL A 197 -3.06 -14.10 -14.58
CA VAL A 197 -2.95 -13.96 -16.03
C VAL A 197 -2.13 -12.72 -16.33
N ILE A 198 -1.01 -12.90 -17.02
CA ILE A 198 -0.21 -11.83 -17.58
C ILE A 198 -0.27 -11.96 -19.09
N ASN A 199 -0.96 -11.03 -19.73
CA ASN A 199 -1.08 -10.97 -21.17
C ASN A 199 -0.37 -9.71 -21.67
N CYS A 200 0.93 -9.87 -21.92
CA CYS A 200 1.71 -8.91 -22.69
C CYS A 200 1.30 -9.12 -24.15
N GLY A 201 0.39 -8.31 -24.68
CA GLY A 201 -0.01 -8.42 -26.09
C GLY A 201 1.21 -8.50 -27.01
N ALA A 202 1.12 -9.36 -28.03
CA ALA A 202 2.11 -9.48 -29.11
C ALA A 202 2.17 -8.21 -29.96
#